data_AF-A0A932ZTH6-F1
#
_entry.id   AF-A0A932ZTH6-F1
#
_cell.length_a   1.000
_cell.length_b   1.000
_cell.length_c   1.000
_cell.angle_alpha   90.00
_cell.angle_beta   90.00
_cell.angle_gamma   90.00
#
_symmetry.space_group_name_H-M   'P 1'
#
loop_
_entity.id
_entity.type
_entity.pdbx_description
1 polymer ?
#
loop_
_entity_poly.entity_id
_entity_poly.type
_entity_poly.pdbx_seq_one_letter_code
_entity_poly.pdbx_strand_id
1 'polypeptide(L)'
;MSEAMRRSYREKILPFVQGPGQYIGREHNSITKDHATVAATVALAFPDAYTIGMSHLGMQIFYHLLNRRTDVAAERVFCPWQDMEALLKKENLPLGTLETFTPVREFDLVCLSLQYELCATNVLTLLDRA
;
A
#
# COMPACT_ATOMS: atom_id res chain seq x y z
N MET A 1 -7.24 -1.53 -14.29
CA MET A 1 -6.37 -2.59 -13.73
C MET A 1 -6.65 -2.85 -12.24
N SER A 2 -6.83 -1.81 -11.42
CA SER A 2 -7.17 -1.91 -9.99
C SER A 2 -8.29 -2.90 -9.63
N GLU A 3 -9.36 -2.96 -10.43
CA GLU A 3 -10.53 -3.78 -10.10
C GLU A 3 -10.30 -5.30 -10.25
N ALA A 4 -9.52 -5.70 -11.26
CA ALA A 4 -9.08 -7.09 -11.42
C ALA A 4 -8.10 -7.50 -10.30
N MET A 5 -7.22 -6.57 -9.90
CA MET A 5 -6.27 -6.79 -8.80
C MET A 5 -7.03 -6.99 -7.48
N ARG A 6 -7.97 -6.10 -7.17
CA ARG A 6 -8.84 -6.19 -5.99
C ARG A 6 -9.66 -7.48 -5.98
N ARG A 7 -10.18 -7.92 -7.14
CA ARG A 7 -10.90 -9.20 -7.24
C ARG A 7 -9.98 -10.37 -6.88
N SER A 8 -8.76 -10.38 -7.42
CA SER A 8 -7.77 -11.42 -7.12
C SER A 8 -7.42 -11.46 -5.63
N TYR A 9 -7.22 -10.31 -4.99
CA TYR A 9 -7.01 -10.22 -3.55
C TYR A 9 -8.18 -10.81 -2.75
N ARG A 10 -9.42 -10.46 -3.12
CA ARG A 10 -10.64 -10.92 -2.44
C ARG A 10 -10.83 -12.43 -2.54
N GLU A 11 -10.56 -13.00 -3.72
CA GLU A 11 -10.81 -14.42 -3.97
C GLU A 11 -9.66 -15.32 -3.49
N LYS A 12 -8.41 -14.84 -3.57
CA LYS A 12 -7.21 -15.68 -3.41
C LYS A 12 -6.35 -15.37 -2.20
N ILE A 13 -6.46 -14.16 -1.63
CA ILE A 13 -5.56 -13.71 -0.54
C ILE A 13 -6.34 -13.50 0.75
N LEU A 14 -7.28 -12.55 0.77
CA LEU A 14 -7.96 -12.10 2.00
C LEU A 14 -8.64 -13.22 2.81
N PRO A 15 -9.27 -14.25 2.20
CA PRO A 15 -9.88 -15.34 2.97
C PRO A 15 -8.88 -16.25 3.69
N PHE A 16 -7.59 -16.18 3.32
CA PHE A 16 -6.56 -17.13 3.73
C PHE A 16 -5.44 -16.50 4.57
N VAL A 17 -5.58 -15.23 4.95
CA VAL A 17 -4.62 -14.50 5.80
C VAL A 17 -5.20 -14.21 7.18
N GLN A 18 -4.31 -14.03 8.15
CA GLN A 18 -4.64 -13.55 9.48
C GLN A 18 -4.88 -12.05 9.46
N GLY A 19 -5.91 -11.62 10.19
CA GLY A 19 -6.30 -10.21 10.28
C GLY A 19 -6.56 -9.56 8.91
N PRO A 20 -7.45 -10.07 8.05
CA PRO A 20 -7.63 -9.51 6.71
C PRO A 20 -8.04 -8.04 6.68
N GLY A 21 -8.60 -7.53 7.79
CA GLY A 21 -9.02 -6.12 7.95
C GLY A 21 -7.95 -5.08 7.64
N GLN A 22 -6.67 -5.37 7.90
CA GLN A 22 -5.55 -4.45 7.57
C GLN A 22 -5.30 -4.29 6.07
N TYR A 23 -5.90 -5.12 5.22
CA TYR A 23 -5.62 -5.13 3.78
C TYR A 23 -6.84 -4.75 2.93
N ILE A 24 -8.01 -4.51 3.54
CA ILE A 24 -9.27 -4.23 2.82
C ILE A 24 -9.28 -2.81 2.23
N GLY A 25 -8.67 -1.86 2.96
CA GLY A 25 -8.77 -0.43 2.68
C GLY A 25 -10.19 0.12 2.87
N ARG A 26 -10.51 1.17 2.10
CA ARG A 26 -11.80 1.91 2.15
C ARG A 26 -12.15 2.50 3.51
N GLU A 27 -11.13 2.97 4.23
CA GLU A 27 -11.32 3.71 5.48
C GLU A 27 -12.12 5.00 5.28
N HIS A 28 -12.77 5.45 6.36
CA HIS A 28 -13.29 6.81 6.42
C HIS A 28 -12.14 7.81 6.24
N ASN A 29 -12.37 8.84 5.42
CA ASN A 29 -11.35 9.82 5.00
C ASN A 29 -10.24 9.28 4.07
N SER A 30 -10.39 8.07 3.52
CA SER A 30 -9.53 7.68 2.39
C SER A 30 -9.82 8.57 1.18
N ILE A 31 -8.77 9.13 0.61
CA ILE A 31 -8.78 9.93 -0.60
C ILE A 31 -8.32 9.03 -1.75
N THR A 32 -9.12 8.97 -2.79
CA THR A 32 -8.79 8.26 -4.03
C THR A 32 -8.97 9.21 -5.20
N LYS A 33 -7.98 9.25 -6.09
CA LYS A 33 -8.00 10.06 -7.32
C LYS A 33 -7.79 9.15 -8.52
N ASP A 34 -8.29 9.58 -9.66
CA ASP A 34 -8.00 8.89 -10.91
C ASP A 34 -6.55 9.16 -11.33
N HIS A 35 -5.74 8.11 -11.37
CA HIS A 35 -4.32 8.17 -11.76
C HIS A 35 -4.14 8.71 -13.18
N ALA A 36 -5.12 8.55 -14.07
CA ALA A 36 -5.06 9.08 -15.43
C ALA A 36 -5.22 10.61 -15.51
N THR A 37 -5.68 11.25 -14.43
CA THR A 37 -5.99 12.69 -14.39
C THR A 37 -4.95 13.53 -13.65
N VAL A 38 -3.97 12.88 -13.01
CA VAL A 38 -2.92 13.53 -12.22
C VAL A 38 -1.59 13.51 -12.97
N ALA A 39 -0.70 14.43 -12.63
CA ALA A 39 0.63 14.52 -13.23
C ALA A 39 1.65 13.58 -12.58
N ALA A 40 1.41 13.18 -11.31
CA ALA A 40 2.27 12.24 -10.60
C ALA A 40 1.49 11.38 -9.61
N THR A 41 1.97 10.15 -9.44
CA THR A 41 1.47 9.17 -8.49
C THR A 41 2.55 8.82 -7.46
N VAL A 42 2.16 8.75 -6.19
CA VAL A 42 3.09 8.51 -5.07
C VAL A 42 2.60 7.36 -4.19
N ALA A 43 3.42 6.32 -4.04
CA ALA A 43 3.23 5.26 -3.07
C ALA A 43 3.96 5.61 -1.77
N LEU A 44 3.22 5.99 -0.73
CA LEU A 44 3.71 6.22 0.62
C LEU A 44 3.81 4.89 1.36
N ALA A 45 5.01 4.31 1.35
CA ALA A 45 5.29 3.01 1.92
C ALA A 45 5.80 3.11 3.37
N PHE A 46 5.13 2.37 4.26
CA PHE A 46 5.57 2.17 5.64
C PHE A 46 6.03 0.71 5.82
N PRO A 47 7.30 0.48 6.23
CA PRO A 47 7.90 -0.86 6.34
C PRO A 47 7.46 -1.61 7.61
N ASP A 48 6.18 -1.55 7.93
CA ASP A 48 5.54 -2.32 8.98
C ASP A 48 4.06 -2.54 8.65
N ALA A 49 3.37 -3.30 9.49
CA ALA A 49 1.96 -3.59 9.39
C ALA A 49 1.11 -2.31 9.44
N TYR A 50 -0.04 -2.35 8.77
CA TYR A 50 -1.03 -1.28 8.78
C TYR A 50 -1.41 -0.83 10.20
N THR A 51 -1.60 -1.78 11.12
CA THR A 51 -2.02 -1.48 12.50
C THR A 51 -1.01 -0.59 13.24
N ILE A 52 0.28 -0.71 12.92
CA ILE A 52 1.35 0.14 13.44
C ILE A 52 1.41 1.44 12.64
N GLY A 53 1.45 1.34 11.31
CA GLY A 53 1.62 2.47 10.41
C GLY A 53 0.47 3.49 10.44
N MET A 54 -0.74 3.09 10.83
CA MET A 54 -1.85 4.03 11.00
C MET A 54 -1.62 5.09 12.08
N SER A 55 -0.76 4.81 13.05
CA SER A 55 -0.37 5.78 14.09
C SER A 55 0.79 6.67 13.66
N HIS A 56 1.29 6.53 12.44
CA HIS A 56 2.45 7.25 11.95
C HIS A 56 2.10 8.67 11.45
N LEU A 57 2.33 9.67 12.29
CA LEU A 57 2.02 11.08 12.01
C LEU A 57 2.65 11.63 10.72
N GLY A 58 3.91 11.30 10.43
CA GLY A 58 4.60 11.82 9.23
C GLY A 58 3.91 11.42 7.93
N MET A 59 3.67 10.12 7.74
CA MET A 59 2.85 9.56 6.66
C MET A 59 1.46 10.20 6.58
N GLN A 60 0.76 10.44 7.69
CA GLN A 60 -0.53 11.14 7.66
C GLN A 60 -0.41 12.57 7.11
N ILE A 61 0.63 13.30 7.53
CA ILE A 61 0.92 14.66 7.04
C ILE A 61 1.22 14.61 5.53
N PHE A 62 2.11 13.73 5.08
CA PHE A 62 2.45 13.60 3.65
C PHE A 62 1.23 13.18 2.82
N TYR A 63 0.48 12.19 3.29
CA TYR A 63 -0.74 11.74 2.65
C TYR A 63 -1.73 12.88 2.45
N HIS A 64 -1.96 13.68 3.50
CA HIS A 64 -2.85 14.84 3.43
C HIS A 64 -2.32 15.93 2.50
N LEU A 65 -1.05 16.32 2.63
CA LEU A 65 -0.46 17.41 1.84
C LEU A 65 -0.40 17.07 0.35
N LEU A 66 0.04 15.85 0.00
CA LEU A 66 0.09 15.40 -1.39
C LEU A 66 -1.32 15.30 -1.98
N ASN A 67 -2.26 14.72 -1.24
CA ASN A 67 -3.64 14.60 -1.73
C ASN A 67 -4.42 15.91 -1.75
N ARG A 68 -3.95 16.99 -1.12
CA ARG A 68 -4.54 18.33 -1.30
C ARG A 68 -4.20 18.96 -2.65
N ARG A 69 -3.13 18.52 -3.31
CA ARG A 69 -2.79 19.01 -4.64
C ARG A 69 -3.70 18.37 -5.69
N THR A 70 -4.17 19.11 -6.68
CA THR A 70 -5.04 18.53 -7.73
C THR A 70 -4.30 17.64 -8.72
N ASP A 71 -2.98 17.79 -8.81
CA ASP A 71 -2.11 17.14 -9.80
C ASP A 71 -1.33 15.92 -9.26
N VAL A 72 -1.55 15.51 -8.00
CA VAL A 72 -0.86 14.37 -7.38
C VAL A 72 -1.86 13.41 -6.75
N ALA A 73 -1.70 12.10 -6.98
CA ALA A 73 -2.39 11.05 -6.23
C ALA A 73 -1.41 10.36 -5.30
N ALA A 74 -1.68 10.36 -3.98
CA ALA A 74 -0.86 9.64 -3.01
C ALA A 74 -1.65 8.51 -2.37
N GLU A 75 -1.07 7.32 -2.34
CA GLU A 75 -1.65 6.11 -1.80
C GLU A 75 -0.72 5.44 -0.80
N ARG A 76 -1.26 4.69 0.15
CA ARG A 76 -0.51 4.09 1.25
C ARG A 76 -0.19 2.64 0.94
N VAL A 77 1.01 2.23 1.33
CA VAL A 77 1.50 0.85 1.23
C VAL A 77 2.02 0.44 2.58
N PHE A 78 1.69 -0.78 3.01
CA PHE A 78 2.17 -1.36 4.26
C PHE A 78 2.85 -2.68 3.96
N CYS A 79 3.82 -3.05 4.80
CA CYS A 79 4.46 -4.35 4.66
C CYS A 79 3.43 -5.45 5.00
N PRO A 80 3.22 -6.45 4.13
CA PRO A 80 2.36 -7.57 4.46
C PRO A 80 2.98 -8.41 5.58
N TRP A 81 2.14 -9.09 6.36
CA TRP A 81 2.63 -10.18 7.22
C TRP A 81 3.11 -11.37 6.40
N GLN A 82 3.89 -12.24 7.03
CA GLN A 82 4.55 -13.38 6.38
C GLN A 82 3.57 -14.34 5.67
N ASP A 83 2.37 -14.51 6.23
CA ASP A 83 1.31 -15.35 5.65
C ASP A 83 0.75 -14.73 4.35
N MET A 84 0.48 -13.44 4.35
CA MET A 84 0.07 -12.70 3.16
C MET A 84 1.20 -12.66 2.12
N GLU A 85 2.44 -12.39 2.54
CA GLU A 85 3.61 -12.38 1.66
C GLU A 85 3.78 -13.72 0.94
N ALA A 86 3.66 -14.83 1.68
CA ALA A 86 3.74 -16.18 1.10
C ALA A 86 2.63 -16.45 0.08
N LEU A 87 1.40 -15.97 0.34
CA LEU A 87 0.29 -16.10 -0.61
C LEU A 87 0.47 -15.22 -1.85
N LEU A 88 0.96 -13.98 -1.70
CA LEU A 88 1.29 -13.11 -2.83
C LEU A 88 2.35 -13.76 -3.74
N LYS A 89 3.39 -14.36 -3.14
CA LYS A 89 4.40 -15.14 -3.87
C LYS A 89 3.80 -16.34 -4.60
N LYS A 90 2.97 -17.14 -3.90
CA LYS A 90 2.33 -18.33 -4.45
C LYS A 90 1.40 -18.00 -5.63
N GLU A 91 0.62 -16.94 -5.52
CA GLU A 91 -0.34 -16.51 -6.54
C GLU A 91 0.28 -15.61 -7.61
N ASN A 92 1.59 -15.31 -7.50
CA ASN A 92 2.33 -14.39 -8.36
C ASN A 92 1.65 -13.01 -8.48
N LEU A 93 1.17 -12.49 -7.35
CA LEU A 93 0.53 -11.18 -7.25
C LEU A 93 1.51 -10.14 -6.69
N PRO A 94 1.58 -8.93 -7.27
CA PRO A 94 2.37 -7.84 -6.71
C PRO A 94 1.72 -7.32 -5.43
N LEU A 95 2.50 -6.60 -4.61
CA LEU A 95 1.95 -5.83 -3.51
C LEU A 95 1.17 -4.62 -4.07
N GLY A 96 -0.09 -4.51 -3.68
CA GLY A 96 -0.95 -3.36 -4.02
C GLY A 96 -1.01 -2.32 -2.90
N THR A 97 -1.29 -1.08 -3.28
CA THR A 97 -1.68 -0.01 -2.34
C THR A 97 -3.02 -0.29 -1.65
N LEU A 98 -3.22 0.37 -0.51
CA LEU A 98 -4.41 0.18 0.30
C LEU A 98 -5.68 0.79 -0.31
N GLU A 99 -5.57 1.92 -1.00
CA GLU A 99 -6.71 2.65 -1.56
C GLU A 99 -7.29 1.93 -2.78
N THR A 100 -6.43 1.65 -3.76
CA THR A 100 -6.87 1.16 -5.08
C THR A 100 -6.41 -0.24 -5.43
N PHE A 101 -5.56 -0.88 -4.61
CA PHE A 101 -4.89 -2.13 -4.98
C PHE A 101 -4.04 -1.97 -6.24
N THR A 102 -3.55 -0.76 -6.53
CA THR A 102 -2.64 -0.54 -7.65
C THR A 102 -1.26 -1.11 -7.26
N PRO A 103 -0.63 -1.94 -8.10
CA PRO A 103 0.72 -2.45 -7.84
C PRO A 103 1.72 -1.32 -7.59
N VAL A 104 2.59 -1.46 -6.59
CA VAL A 104 3.53 -0.39 -6.20
C VAL A 104 4.46 0.01 -7.34
N ARG A 105 4.90 -0.94 -8.17
CA ARG A 105 5.71 -0.71 -9.38
C ARG A 105 5.04 0.15 -10.47
N GLU A 106 3.74 0.43 -10.35
CA GLU A 106 3.00 1.27 -11.30
C GLU A 106 2.98 2.74 -10.87
N PHE A 107 3.56 3.09 -9.71
CA PHE A 107 3.66 4.47 -9.22
C PHE A 107 4.94 5.16 -9.71
N ASP A 108 4.85 6.47 -9.94
CA ASP A 108 6.00 7.30 -10.37
C ASP A 108 7.04 7.46 -9.25
N LEU A 109 6.59 7.53 -7.99
CA LEU A 109 7.46 7.62 -6.82
C LEU A 109 7.05 6.62 -5.73
N VAL A 110 8.04 5.95 -5.13
CA VAL A 110 7.88 5.17 -3.91
C VAL A 110 8.62 5.88 -2.77
N CYS A 111 7.87 6.35 -1.78
CA CYS A 111 8.40 7.05 -0.61
C CYS A 111 8.40 6.12 0.60
N LEU A 112 9.58 5.73 1.08
CA LEU A 112 9.74 4.88 2.25
C LEU A 112 9.97 5.74 3.50
N SER A 113 9.16 5.52 4.54
CA SER A 113 9.37 6.15 5.86
C SER A 113 10.00 5.17 6.83
N LEU A 114 11.27 5.39 7.19
CA LEU A 114 12.02 4.57 8.15
C LEU A 114 12.12 5.27 9.50
N GLN A 115 11.33 4.80 10.48
CA GLN A 115 11.37 5.36 11.84
C GLN A 115 12.41 4.70 12.76
N TYR A 116 12.64 3.40 12.59
CA TYR A 116 13.55 2.64 13.44
C TYR A 116 14.17 1.47 12.67
N GLU A 117 15.31 1.01 13.17
CA GLU A 117 16.16 0.02 12.53
C GLU A 117 15.52 -1.37 12.37
N LEU A 118 14.61 -1.76 13.28
CA LEU A 118 13.96 -3.08 13.22
C LEU A 118 13.09 -3.26 11.96
N CYS A 119 12.66 -2.18 11.31
CA CYS A 119 11.93 -2.24 10.04
C CYS A 119 12.84 -2.34 8.81
N ALA A 120 14.17 -2.29 8.96
CA ALA A 120 15.07 -2.21 7.80
C ALA A 120 14.93 -3.42 6.87
N THR A 121 14.72 -4.62 7.40
CA THR A 121 14.51 -5.83 6.59
C THR A 121 13.17 -5.81 5.84
N ASN A 122 12.13 -5.22 6.45
CA ASN A 122 10.81 -5.10 5.81
C ASN A 122 10.83 -4.17 4.59
N VAL A 123 11.79 -3.24 4.51
CA VAL A 123 12.01 -2.44 3.29
C VAL A 123 12.38 -3.35 2.12
N LEU A 124 13.22 -4.37 2.36
CA LEU A 124 13.60 -5.31 1.31
C LEU A 124 12.38 -6.12 0.86
N THR A 125 11.53 -6.55 1.79
CA THR A 125 10.26 -7.22 1.46
C THR A 125 9.34 -6.34 0.62
N LEU A 126 9.20 -5.06 1.00
CA LEU A 126 8.40 -4.09 0.24
C LEU A 126 8.92 -3.91 -1.18
N LEU A 127 10.23 -3.73 -1.34
CA LEU A 127 10.85 -3.49 -2.65
C LEU A 127 10.87 -4.75 -3.54
N ASP A 128 11.08 -5.93 -2.96
CA ASP A 128 11.02 -7.21 -3.68
C ASP A 128 9.61 -7.53 -4.21
N ARG A 129 8.58 -7.00 -3.54
CA ARG A 129 7.17 -7.21 -3.91
C ARG A 129 6.54 -6.00 -4.61
N ALA A 130 7.30 -4.93 -4.84
CA ALA A 130 6.81 -3.71 -5.46
C ALA A 130 6.36 -3.97 -6.91
#